data_AF-A0A520A830-F1
#
_entry.id   AF-A0A520A830-F1
#
_cell.length_a   1.000
_cell.length_b   1.000
_cell.length_c   1.000
_cell.angle_alpha   90.00
_cell.angle_beta   90.00
_cell.angle_gamma   90.00
#
_symmetry.space_group_name_H-M   'P 1'
#
loop_
_entity.id
_entity.type
_entity.pdbx_description
1 polymer ?
#
loop_
_entity_poly.entity_id
_entity_poly.type
_entity_poly.pdbx_seq_one_letter_code
_entity_poly.pdbx_strand_id
1 'polypeptide(L)'
;MDSKQMFHEKIFAYYQLISNDRIPRKHISRLSSRISEYYFEQYKTSGRKYPKSEKRYSTFLLSDLDHPYTHEIVIKYFKDELKAKYAEYSKIILEMNESQLRLFEANREDFENMW
;
A
#
# COMPACT_ATOMS: atom_id res chain seq x y z
N MET A 1 16.92 2.26 -11.92
CA MET A 1 15.73 2.16 -11.05
C MET A 1 15.68 3.40 -10.18
N ASP A 2 14.51 4.03 -10.07
CA ASP A 2 14.18 5.13 -9.15
C ASP A 2 14.65 4.78 -7.72
N SER A 3 15.03 5.79 -6.95
CA SER A 3 15.43 5.57 -5.56
C SER A 3 14.22 5.23 -4.67
N LYS A 4 14.47 4.59 -3.52
CA LYS A 4 13.41 4.36 -2.51
C LYS A 4 12.75 5.67 -2.07
N GLN A 5 13.51 6.76 -2.03
CA GLN A 5 12.99 8.09 -1.71
C GLN A 5 11.98 8.57 -2.77
N MET A 6 12.24 8.33 -4.06
CA MET A 6 11.28 8.66 -5.12
C MET A 6 10.00 7.82 -5.06
N PHE A 7 10.09 6.55 -4.62
CA PHE A 7 8.91 5.73 -4.36
C PHE A 7 8.08 6.37 -3.23
N HIS A 8 8.74 6.72 -2.12
CA HIS A 8 8.11 7.37 -0.97
C HIS A 8 7.39 8.64 -1.37
N GLU A 9 8.04 9.53 -2.10
CA GLU A 9 7.47 10.80 -2.51
C GLU A 9 6.22 10.62 -3.38
N LYS A 10 6.24 9.68 -4.34
CA LYS A 10 5.07 9.36 -5.18
C LYS A 10 3.91 8.82 -4.36
N ILE A 11 4.17 7.84 -3.47
CA ILE A 11 3.14 7.21 -2.65
C ILE A 11 2.58 8.21 -1.63
N PHE A 12 3.45 9.02 -1.02
CA PHE A 12 3.07 10.05 -0.07
C PHE A 12 2.18 11.11 -0.73
N ALA A 13 2.57 11.62 -1.90
CA ALA A 13 1.77 12.61 -2.62
C ALA A 13 0.38 12.05 -3.00
N TYR A 14 0.33 10.82 -3.48
CA TYR A 14 -0.92 10.15 -3.84
C TYR A 14 -1.86 9.98 -2.64
N TYR A 15 -1.37 9.44 -1.51
CA TYR A 15 -2.21 9.26 -0.32
C TYR A 15 -2.53 10.56 0.41
N GLN A 16 -1.66 11.57 0.36
CA GLN A 16 -2.00 12.90 0.86
C GLN A 16 -3.21 13.45 0.10
N LEU A 17 -3.22 13.34 -1.23
CA LEU A 17 -4.32 13.77 -2.08
C LEU A 17 -5.63 13.04 -1.74
N ILE A 18 -5.60 11.70 -1.67
CA ILE A 18 -6.78 10.87 -1.36
C ILE A 18 -7.33 11.17 0.04
N SER A 19 -6.43 11.32 1.01
CA SER A 19 -6.82 11.57 2.39
C SER A 19 -7.54 12.90 2.54
N ASN A 20 -7.22 13.90 1.71
CA ASN A 20 -7.74 15.27 1.79
C ASN A 20 -7.67 15.81 3.23
N ASP A 21 -6.50 15.69 3.85
CA ASP A 21 -6.18 16.07 5.24
C ASP A 21 -7.01 15.38 6.35
N ARG A 22 -7.83 14.38 6.01
CA ARG A 22 -8.61 13.59 6.99
C ARG A 22 -7.74 12.62 7.80
N ILE A 23 -6.51 12.38 7.36
CA ILE A 23 -5.56 11.49 8.04
C ILE A 23 -4.32 12.31 8.42
N PRO A 24 -3.87 12.23 9.69
CA PRO A 24 -2.68 12.96 10.11
C PRO A 24 -1.47 12.59 9.24
N ARG A 25 -0.76 13.61 8.75
CA ARG A 25 0.41 13.48 7.86
C ARG A 25 1.45 12.46 8.36
N LYS A 26 1.62 12.32 9.68
CA LYS A 26 2.51 11.31 10.30
C LYS A 26 2.16 9.88 9.88
N HIS A 27 0.86 9.57 9.79
CA HIS A 27 0.40 8.25 9.42
C HIS A 27 0.60 7.98 7.94
N ILE A 28 0.34 8.98 7.10
CA ILE A 28 0.58 8.92 5.65
C ILE A 28 2.06 8.70 5.38
N SER A 29 2.95 9.50 5.99
CA SER A 29 4.40 9.36 5.82
C SER A 29 4.95 7.98 6.22
N ARG A 30 4.50 7.45 7.36
CA ARG A 30 4.89 6.11 7.83
C ARG A 30 4.34 4.99 6.93
N LEU A 31 3.08 5.08 6.53
CA LEU A 31 2.46 4.14 5.60
C LEU A 31 3.20 4.12 4.25
N SER A 32 3.45 5.31 3.68
CA SER A 32 4.22 5.47 2.44
C SER A 32 5.62 4.88 2.59
N SER A 33 6.28 5.03 3.74
CA SER A 33 7.59 4.42 4.00
C SER A 33 7.51 2.89 3.97
N ARG A 34 6.49 2.30 4.60
CA ARG A 34 6.30 0.84 4.63
C ARG A 34 6.05 0.27 3.23
N ILE A 35 5.20 0.92 2.44
CA ILE A 35 4.90 0.51 1.06
C ILE A 35 6.11 0.72 0.15
N SER A 36 6.85 1.82 0.31
CA SER A 36 8.07 2.08 -0.48
C SER A 36 9.14 1.03 -0.23
N GLU A 37 9.35 0.64 1.03
CA GLU A 37 10.30 -0.43 1.37
C GLU A 37 9.94 -1.73 0.68
N TYR A 38 8.66 -2.13 0.77
CA TYR A 38 8.16 -3.34 0.12
C TYR A 38 8.39 -3.29 -1.40
N TYR A 39 7.89 -2.26 -2.08
CA TYR A 39 7.99 -2.18 -3.53
C TYR A 39 9.41 -2.00 -4.04
N PHE A 40 10.26 -1.26 -3.31
CA PHE A 40 11.66 -1.09 -3.68
C PHE A 40 12.38 -2.44 -3.72
N GLU A 41 12.22 -3.28 -2.70
CA GLU A 41 12.84 -4.62 -2.68
C GLU A 41 12.21 -5.57 -3.71
N GLN A 42 10.89 -5.48 -3.95
CA GLN A 42 10.23 -6.26 -5.01
C GLN A 42 10.75 -5.89 -6.41
N TYR A 43 10.86 -4.59 -6.70
CA TYR A 43 11.35 -4.08 -7.99
C TYR A 43 12.81 -4.47 -8.21
N LYS A 44 13.65 -4.31 -7.20
CA LYS A 44 15.06 -4.70 -7.24
C LYS A 44 15.24 -6.20 -7.47
N THR A 45 14.47 -7.03 -6.78
CA THR A 45 14.52 -8.50 -6.95
C THR A 45 14.01 -8.91 -8.34
N SER A 46 12.89 -8.35 -8.77
CA SER A 46 12.29 -8.64 -10.07
C SER A 46 13.15 -8.16 -11.24
N GLY A 47 13.78 -6.99 -11.13
CA GLY A 47 14.72 -6.48 -12.13
C GLY A 47 15.93 -7.39 -12.32
N ARG A 48 16.45 -7.98 -11.23
CA ARG A 48 17.52 -8.99 -11.30
C ARG A 48 17.05 -10.30 -11.93
N LYS A 49 15.84 -10.76 -11.59
CA LYS A 49 15.28 -12.02 -12.09
C LYS A 49 14.85 -11.94 -13.55
N TYR A 50 14.39 -10.78 -14.00
CA TYR A 50 13.81 -10.55 -15.32
C TYR A 50 14.51 -9.37 -16.03
N PRO A 51 15.77 -9.53 -16.47
CA PRO A 51 16.54 -8.44 -17.07
C PRO A 51 15.91 -7.87 -18.36
N LYS A 52 15.14 -8.69 -19.10
CA LYS A 52 14.39 -8.24 -20.29
C LYS A 52 13.26 -7.25 -19.96
N SER A 53 12.86 -7.16 -18.69
CA SER A 53 11.79 -6.29 -18.19
C SER A 53 12.33 -5.15 -17.34
N GLU A 54 13.63 -4.80 -17.47
CA GLU A 54 14.29 -3.75 -16.68
C GLU A 54 13.51 -2.43 -16.67
N LYS A 55 12.94 -2.02 -17.81
CA LYS A 55 12.10 -0.80 -17.92
C LYS A 55 10.84 -0.84 -17.05
N ARG A 56 10.21 -2.00 -16.83
CA ARG A 56 9.03 -2.10 -15.95
C ARG A 56 9.43 -1.87 -14.50
N TYR A 57 10.59 -2.38 -14.09
CA TYR A 57 11.09 -2.29 -12.73
C TYR A 57 12.01 -1.08 -12.51
N SER A 58 12.07 -0.14 -13.46
CA SER A 58 12.89 1.05 -13.32
C SER A 58 12.18 2.17 -12.56
N THR A 59 10.85 2.19 -12.51
CA THR A 59 10.08 3.35 -12.01
C THR A 59 8.79 2.86 -11.38
N PHE A 60 8.49 3.33 -10.16
CA PHE A 60 7.26 2.96 -9.45
C PHE A 60 6.01 3.41 -10.22
N LEU A 61 5.03 2.52 -10.34
CA LEU A 61 3.73 2.76 -10.95
C LEU A 61 2.64 2.89 -9.89
N LEU A 62 1.84 3.96 -9.94
CA LEU A 62 0.72 4.15 -9.00
C LEU A 62 -0.32 3.03 -9.07
N SER A 63 -0.50 2.39 -10.23
CA SER A 63 -1.39 1.23 -10.39
C SER A 63 -0.99 0.04 -9.53
N ASP A 64 0.25 -0.02 -9.06
CA ASP A 64 0.65 -1.09 -8.13
C ASP A 64 0.01 -0.88 -6.75
N LEU A 65 -0.46 0.34 -6.42
CA LEU A 65 -1.18 0.60 -5.17
C LEU A 65 -2.58 -0.04 -5.13
N ASP A 66 -3.17 -0.33 -6.29
CA ASP A 66 -4.47 -1.02 -6.41
C ASP A 66 -4.35 -2.55 -6.22
N HIS A 67 -3.12 -3.05 -6.03
CA HIS A 67 -2.88 -4.47 -5.84
C HIS A 67 -3.44 -4.93 -4.47
N PRO A 68 -4.11 -6.10 -4.38
CA PRO A 68 -4.68 -6.60 -3.11
C PRO A 68 -3.67 -6.67 -1.95
N TYR A 69 -2.42 -7.00 -2.26
CA TYR A 69 -1.35 -7.00 -1.25
C TYR A 69 -1.03 -5.59 -0.70
N THR A 70 -1.14 -4.54 -1.52
CA THR A 70 -1.01 -3.16 -1.00
C THR A 70 -2.16 -2.84 -0.06
N HIS A 71 -3.38 -3.23 -0.41
CA HIS A 71 -4.54 -3.05 0.46
C HIS A 71 -4.32 -3.75 1.81
N GLU A 72 -3.75 -4.95 1.80
CA GLU A 72 -3.36 -5.66 3.01
C GLU A 72 -2.31 -4.89 3.84
N ILE A 73 -1.24 -4.37 3.21
CA ILE A 73 -0.23 -3.55 3.90
C ILE A 73 -0.90 -2.34 4.59
N VAL A 74 -1.82 -1.66 3.89
CA VAL A 74 -2.56 -0.50 4.42
C VAL A 74 -3.40 -0.89 5.63
N ILE A 75 -4.23 -1.91 5.50
CA ILE A 75 -5.13 -2.37 6.57
C ILE A 75 -4.31 -2.83 7.78
N LYS A 76 -3.28 -3.65 7.57
CA LYS A 76 -2.42 -4.14 8.64
C LYS A 76 -1.73 -2.99 9.36
N TYR A 77 -1.17 -2.03 8.64
CA TYR A 77 -0.56 -0.86 9.24
C TYR A 77 -1.54 -0.08 10.12
N PHE A 78 -2.76 0.18 9.66
CA PHE A 78 -3.73 0.89 10.47
C PHE A 78 -4.26 0.06 11.65
N LYS A 79 -4.38 -1.27 11.52
CA LYS A 79 -4.70 -2.16 12.66
C LYS A 79 -3.62 -2.08 13.73
N ASP A 80 -2.35 -2.14 13.34
CA ASP A 80 -1.19 -2.06 14.22
C ASP A 80 -1.15 -0.73 14.98
N GLU A 81 -1.40 0.40 14.29
CA GLU A 81 -1.24 1.75 14.87
C GLU A 81 -2.50 2.28 15.57
N LEU A 82 -3.70 1.96 15.08
CA LEU A 82 -4.95 2.62 15.49
C LEU A 82 -5.97 1.69 16.14
N LYS A 83 -5.70 0.38 16.19
CA LYS A 83 -6.59 -0.64 16.77
C LYS A 83 -8.01 -0.46 16.22
N ALA A 84 -9.01 -0.20 17.07
CA ALA A 84 -10.41 -0.07 16.69
C ALA A 84 -10.72 1.04 15.65
N LYS A 85 -9.84 2.05 15.49
CA LYS A 85 -10.05 3.14 14.51
C LYS A 85 -9.45 2.85 13.12
N TYR A 86 -8.87 1.67 12.91
CA TYR A 86 -8.21 1.34 11.64
C TYR A 86 -9.14 1.45 10.43
N ALA A 87 -10.40 1.06 10.60
CA ALA A 87 -11.37 0.97 9.53
C ALA A 87 -11.67 2.34 8.92
N GLU A 88 -11.74 3.40 9.73
CA GLU A 88 -11.98 4.77 9.22
C GLU A 88 -10.89 5.21 8.26
N TYR A 89 -9.62 5.00 8.63
CA TYR A 89 -8.49 5.45 7.81
C TYR A 89 -8.24 4.53 6.62
N SER A 90 -8.47 3.22 6.80
CA SER A 90 -8.36 2.25 5.71
C SER A 90 -9.38 2.54 4.61
N LYS A 91 -10.64 2.82 4.98
CA LYS A 91 -11.70 3.21 4.02
C LYS A 91 -11.34 4.47 3.23
N ILE A 92 -10.77 5.48 3.89
CA ILE A 92 -10.36 6.71 3.21
C ILE A 92 -9.22 6.44 2.23
N ILE A 93 -8.14 5.77 2.67
CA ILE A 93 -6.94 5.54 1.83
C ILE A 93 -7.22 4.61 0.66
N LEU A 94 -8.04 3.58 0.88
CA LEU A 94 -8.37 2.59 -0.14
C LEU A 94 -9.60 2.97 -0.97
N GLU A 95 -10.19 4.14 -0.71
CA GLU A 95 -11.43 4.61 -1.33
C GLU A 95 -12.56 3.55 -1.27
N MET A 96 -12.61 2.83 -0.15
CA MET A 96 -13.58 1.76 0.11
C MET A 96 -14.69 2.23 1.05
N ASN A 97 -15.90 1.73 0.82
CA ASN A 97 -16.97 1.80 1.80
C ASN A 97 -16.87 0.64 2.83
N GLU A 98 -17.77 0.64 3.81
CA GLU A 98 -17.79 -0.36 4.88
C GLU A 98 -17.98 -1.80 4.35
N SER A 99 -18.86 -2.03 3.38
CA SER A 99 -19.11 -3.37 2.86
C SER A 99 -17.94 -3.89 2.03
N GLN A 100 -17.29 -3.02 1.26
CA GLN A 100 -16.08 -3.35 0.51
C GLN A 100 -14.92 -3.73 1.44
N LEU A 101 -14.69 -2.97 2.51
CA LEU A 101 -13.65 -3.30 3.48
C LEU A 101 -13.94 -4.64 4.17
N ARG A 102 -15.16 -4.87 4.63
CA ARG A 102 -15.55 -6.15 5.25
C ARG A 102 -15.40 -7.34 4.30
N LEU A 103 -15.81 -7.18 3.05
CA LEU A 103 -15.67 -8.22 2.03
C LEU A 103 -14.19 -8.54 1.78
N PHE A 104 -13.33 -7.52 1.68
CA PHE A 104 -11.89 -7.73 1.54
C PHE A 104 -11.31 -8.52 2.72
N GLU A 105 -11.68 -8.15 3.94
CA GLU A 105 -11.19 -8.82 5.15
C GLU A 105 -11.69 -10.26 5.27
N ALA A 106 -12.96 -10.53 4.93
CA ALA A 106 -13.52 -11.88 4.91
C ALA A 106 -12.82 -12.77 3.87
N ASN A 107 -12.65 -12.28 2.63
CA ASN A 107 -11.94 -13.03 1.59
C ASN A 107 -10.49 -13.35 1.98
N ARG A 108 -9.85 -12.45 2.74
CA ARG A 108 -8.50 -12.65 3.26
C ARG A 108 -8.45 -13.73 4.33
N GLU A 109 -9.39 -13.70 5.27
CA GLU A 109 -9.52 -14.72 6.32
C GLU A 109 -9.80 -16.09 5.71
N ASP A 110 -10.70 -16.18 4.73
CA ASP A 110 -10.96 -17.41 3.98
C ASP A 110 -9.69 -17.93 3.30
N PHE A 111 -8.90 -17.06 2.67
CA PHE A 111 -7.63 -17.43 2.05
C PHE A 111 -6.59 -17.92 3.06
N GLU A 112 -6.48 -17.27 4.22
CA GLU A 112 -5.57 -17.68 5.30
C GLU A 112 -5.97 -19.05 5.89
N ASN A 113 -7.27 -19.35 5.96
CA ASN A 113 -7.81 -20.61 6.49
C ASN A 113 -7.77 -21.78 5.48
N MET A 114 -7.33 -21.57 4.24
CA MET A 114 -7.18 -22.65 3.24
C MET A 114 -5.92 -23.51 3.46
N TRP A 115 -5.07 -23.17 4.41
CA TRP A 115 -3.78 -23.83 4.70
C TRP A 115 -3.65 -24.13 6.20
#